data_AF-A0A7D5IPI5-F1
#
_entry.id   AF-A0A7D5IPI5-F1
#
_cell.length_a   1.000
_cell.length_b   1.000
_cell.length_c   1.000
_cell.angle_alpha   90.00
_cell.angle_beta   90.00
_cell.angle_gamma   90.00
#
_symmetry.space_group_name_H-M   'P 1'
#
loop_
_entity.id
_entity.type
_entity.pdbx_description
1 polymer ?
#
loop_
_entity_poly.entity_id
_entity_poly.type
_entity_poly.pdbx_seq_one_letter_code
_entity_poly.pdbx_strand_id
1 'polypeptide(L)'
;MRRRRRITGAAATLAAAGAIALALTAPPVVTDAAWSDSEFGSSSVSALTVASPGAVRCVQSGLLVPAVLGWNAAPAGGNVTGYRWTLVGASNRSGTLAATATSVTLNANAVELGTSTFTLYAVGPGGWERAATNTAAVGFISIALGVTSSCSTPAA
;
A
#
# COMPACT_ATOMS: atom_id res chain seq x y z
N MET A 1 -44.32 27.81 80.22
CA MET A 1 -43.01 27.26 80.65
C MET A 1 -42.59 26.15 79.69
N ARG A 2 -41.29 26.13 79.31
CA ARG A 2 -40.40 25.02 78.86
C ARG A 2 -40.99 23.60 78.66
N ARG A 3 -40.50 22.69 77.81
CA ARG A 3 -39.59 22.59 76.63
C ARG A 3 -39.42 21.07 76.38
N ARG A 4 -39.47 20.60 75.12
CA ARG A 4 -38.90 19.33 74.55
C ARG A 4 -39.59 18.01 74.98
N ARG A 5 -39.76 16.99 74.13
CA ARG A 5 -38.74 16.29 73.33
C ARG A 5 -39.33 15.40 72.21
N ARG A 6 -38.63 15.43 71.07
CA ARG A 6 -38.19 14.32 70.20
C ARG A 6 -39.25 13.50 69.44
N ILE A 7 -39.34 13.77 68.13
CA ILE A 7 -39.62 12.75 67.13
C ILE A 7 -38.66 12.98 65.95
N THR A 8 -37.47 12.40 66.04
CA THR A 8 -36.51 12.28 64.93
C THR A 8 -36.07 10.83 64.93
N GLY A 9 -36.64 10.03 64.03
CA GLY A 9 -36.30 8.60 63.94
C GLY A 9 -36.94 7.80 62.81
N ALA A 10 -37.86 8.36 62.01
CA ALA A 10 -38.57 7.59 60.98
C ALA A 10 -38.27 8.01 59.53
N ALA A 11 -37.54 9.10 59.28
CA ALA A 11 -37.35 9.62 57.92
C ALA A 11 -36.10 9.09 57.20
N ALA A 12 -35.13 8.50 57.92
CA ALA A 12 -33.84 8.14 57.33
C ALA A 12 -33.82 6.77 56.63
N THR A 13 -34.75 5.87 56.93
CA THR A 13 -34.74 4.49 56.39
C THR A 13 -35.55 4.34 55.10
N LEU A 14 -36.55 5.18 54.84
CA LEU A 14 -37.35 5.13 53.61
C LEU A 14 -36.68 5.79 52.39
N ALA A 15 -35.75 6.72 52.61
CA ALA A 15 -35.05 7.39 51.51
C ALA A 15 -34.01 6.49 50.81
N ALA A 16 -33.41 5.53 51.52
CA ALA A 16 -32.37 4.66 50.95
C ALA A 16 -32.93 3.49 50.12
N ALA A 17 -34.13 2.98 50.46
CA ALA A 17 -34.76 1.87 49.73
C ALA A 17 -35.39 2.32 48.40
N GLY A 18 -35.87 3.56 48.30
CA GLY A 18 -36.43 4.10 47.05
C GLY A 18 -35.39 4.35 45.96
N ALA A 19 -34.16 4.72 46.34
CA ALA A 19 -33.09 5.02 45.38
C ALA A 19 -32.52 3.76 44.69
N ILE A 20 -32.54 2.61 45.36
CA ILE A 20 -31.99 1.35 44.81
C ILE A 20 -33.00 0.69 43.85
N ALA A 21 -34.31 0.84 44.07
CA ALA A 21 -35.34 0.28 43.20
C ALA A 21 -35.49 1.01 41.84
N LEU A 22 -35.12 2.29 41.77
CA LEU A 22 -35.17 3.09 40.54
C LEU A 22 -33.96 2.87 39.61
N ALA A 23 -32.87 2.27 40.10
CA ALA A 23 -31.69 2.00 39.29
C ALA A 23 -31.78 0.70 38.46
N LEU A 24 -32.75 -0.18 38.76
CA LEU A 24 -32.92 -1.49 38.11
C LEU A 24 -33.97 -1.50 36.98
N THR A 25 -34.68 -0.39 36.77
CA THR A 25 -35.77 -0.29 35.77
C THR A 25 -35.52 0.79 34.71
N ALA A 26 -34.40 1.51 34.80
CA ALA A 26 -34.03 2.45 33.76
C ALA A 26 -33.59 1.66 32.50
N PRO A 27 -34.24 1.84 31.34
CA PRO A 27 -33.73 1.28 30.09
C PRO A 27 -32.34 1.86 29.82
N PRO A 28 -31.42 1.10 29.19
CA PRO A 28 -30.14 1.64 28.78
C PRO A 28 -30.39 2.87 27.89
N VAL A 29 -30.01 4.04 28.38
CA VAL A 29 -30.01 5.24 27.55
C VAL A 29 -28.78 5.14 26.65
N VAL A 30 -29.02 4.97 25.36
CA VAL A 30 -27.98 5.12 24.34
C VAL A 30 -27.52 6.56 24.45
N THR A 31 -26.36 6.78 25.06
CA THR A 31 -25.71 8.09 25.01
C THR A 31 -25.07 8.20 23.64
N ASP A 32 -25.58 9.11 22.82
CA ASP A 32 -24.95 9.53 21.57
C ASP A 32 -23.64 10.29 21.87
N ALA A 33 -22.63 9.55 22.32
CA ALA A 33 -21.27 9.83 21.89
C ALA A 33 -21.01 9.08 20.57
N ALA A 34 -22.01 9.02 19.70
CA ALA A 34 -21.82 8.72 18.30
C ALA A 34 -21.43 10.05 17.66
N TRP A 35 -20.18 10.14 17.22
CA TRP A 35 -19.81 11.08 16.18
C TRP A 35 -20.67 10.69 14.97
N SER A 36 -21.85 11.29 14.88
CA SER A 36 -22.79 11.16 13.77
C SER A 36 -22.87 12.50 13.07
N ASP A 37 -21.71 12.98 12.65
CA ASP A 37 -21.59 13.79 11.47
C ASP A 37 -22.29 13.04 10.33
N SER A 38 -23.49 13.50 10.03
CA SER A 38 -24.35 13.01 8.96
C SER A 38 -23.82 13.50 7.63
N GLU A 39 -22.66 13.00 7.22
CA GLU A 39 -22.37 12.94 5.79
C GLU A 39 -23.15 11.76 5.21
N PHE A 40 -24.41 12.00 4.83
CA PHE A 40 -25.10 11.19 3.83
C PHE A 40 -24.43 11.41 2.46
N GLY A 41 -23.14 11.07 2.36
CA GLY A 41 -22.49 10.81 1.11
C GLY A 41 -22.88 9.41 0.68
N SER A 42 -23.81 9.29 -0.27
CA SER A 42 -23.96 8.06 -1.05
C SER A 42 -22.76 7.95 -1.99
N SER A 43 -21.58 7.72 -1.41
CA SER A 43 -20.34 7.53 -2.13
C SER A 43 -20.21 6.05 -2.42
N SER A 44 -20.35 5.66 -3.68
CA SER A 44 -20.01 4.31 -4.11
C SER A 44 -18.49 4.14 -3.98
N VAL A 45 -18.03 3.43 -2.96
CA VAL A 45 -16.62 3.04 -2.84
C VAL A 45 -16.39 1.84 -3.75
N SER A 46 -15.87 2.09 -4.95
CA SER A 46 -15.35 1.02 -5.81
C SER A 46 -13.91 0.74 -5.43
N ALA A 47 -13.62 -0.45 -4.90
CA ALA A 47 -12.25 -0.90 -4.69
C ALA A 47 -11.58 -1.12 -6.06
N LEU A 48 -10.76 -0.16 -6.48
CA LEU A 48 -9.93 -0.29 -7.67
C LEU A 48 -8.67 -1.08 -7.28
N THR A 49 -8.50 -2.26 -7.87
CA THR A 49 -7.27 -3.04 -7.68
C THR A 49 -6.30 -2.72 -8.81
N VAL A 50 -5.04 -2.46 -8.46
CA VAL A 50 -3.95 -2.33 -9.44
C VAL A 50 -3.46 -3.73 -9.79
N ALA A 51 -3.51 -4.09 -11.06
CA ALA A 51 -2.99 -5.37 -11.52
C ALA A 51 -1.46 -5.38 -11.50
N SER A 52 -0.89 -6.56 -11.27
CA SER A 52 0.55 -6.75 -11.41
C SER A 52 0.97 -6.65 -12.89
N PRO A 53 2.15 -6.11 -13.22
CA PRO A 53 2.74 -6.14 -14.57
C PRO A 53 2.98 -7.54 -15.14
N GLY A 54 2.80 -8.60 -14.34
CA GLY A 54 3.16 -9.96 -14.70
C GLY A 54 4.67 -10.22 -14.55
N ALA A 55 5.17 -11.23 -15.27
CA ALA A 55 6.56 -11.62 -15.18
C ALA A 55 7.48 -10.72 -16.04
N VAL A 56 8.58 -10.28 -15.44
CA VAL A 56 9.68 -9.60 -16.15
C VAL A 56 10.50 -10.65 -16.88
N ARG A 57 10.89 -10.36 -18.12
CA ARG A 57 11.70 -11.21 -19.00
C ARG A 57 12.83 -10.41 -19.64
N CYS A 58 13.97 -11.06 -19.86
CA CYS A 58 15.07 -10.51 -20.62
C CYS A 58 14.80 -10.70 -22.11
N VAL A 59 14.61 -9.61 -22.84
CA VAL A 59 14.33 -9.64 -24.29
C VAL A 59 15.63 -9.62 -25.06
N GLN A 60 16.60 -8.81 -24.61
CA GLN A 60 17.87 -8.64 -25.29
C GLN A 60 18.97 -8.30 -24.30
N SER A 61 20.16 -8.88 -24.53
CA SER A 61 21.40 -8.54 -23.84
C SER A 61 22.58 -9.00 -24.68
N GLY A 62 23.74 -8.35 -24.58
CA GLY A 62 24.93 -8.74 -25.32
C GLY A 62 26.06 -7.72 -25.29
N LEU A 63 27.13 -8.01 -26.03
CA LEU A 63 28.27 -7.11 -26.22
C LEU A 63 27.87 -5.92 -27.10
N LEU A 64 28.09 -4.70 -26.61
CA LEU A 64 27.74 -3.43 -27.24
C LEU A 64 26.24 -3.25 -27.53
N VAL A 65 25.40 -4.04 -26.86
CA VAL A 65 23.93 -3.98 -26.97
C VAL A 65 23.36 -3.67 -25.60
N PRO A 66 22.38 -2.77 -25.48
CA PRO A 66 21.76 -2.47 -24.19
C PRO A 66 20.93 -3.65 -23.68
N ALA A 67 20.76 -3.72 -22.36
CA ALA A 67 19.85 -4.70 -21.76
C ALA A 67 18.41 -4.24 -21.97
N VAL A 68 17.60 -5.04 -22.64
CA VAL A 68 16.17 -4.78 -22.83
C VAL A 68 15.38 -5.77 -21.98
N LEU A 69 14.59 -5.23 -21.07
CA LEU A 69 13.65 -5.99 -20.25
C LEU A 69 12.25 -5.78 -20.80
N GLY A 70 11.48 -6.86 -20.89
CA GLY A 70 10.09 -6.85 -21.29
C GLY A 70 9.18 -7.43 -20.21
N TRP A 71 7.90 -7.12 -20.29
CA TRP A 71 6.84 -7.73 -19.47
C TRP A 71 5.54 -7.79 -20.29
N ASN A 72 4.52 -8.45 -19.75
CA ASN A 72 3.21 -8.48 -20.38
C ASN A 72 2.44 -7.22 -19.99
N ALA A 73 1.63 -6.69 -20.92
CA ALA A 73 0.72 -5.62 -20.56
C ALA A 73 -0.18 -6.09 -19.40
N ALA A 74 -0.52 -5.16 -18.50
CA ALA A 74 -1.45 -5.47 -17.43
C ALA A 74 -2.80 -5.95 -18.02
N PRO A 75 -3.47 -6.94 -17.40
CA PRO A 75 -4.76 -7.42 -17.87
C PRO A 75 -5.79 -6.29 -17.91
N ALA A 76 -6.73 -6.37 -18.87
CA ALA A 76 -7.82 -5.41 -18.99
C ALA A 76 -8.61 -5.32 -17.67
N GLY A 77 -8.86 -4.11 -17.19
CA GLY A 77 -9.47 -3.85 -15.87
C GLY A 77 -8.47 -3.71 -14.71
N GLY A 78 -7.16 -3.82 -14.98
CA GLY A 78 -6.10 -3.71 -13.97
C GLY A 78 -5.75 -2.30 -13.48
N ASN A 79 -6.43 -1.25 -13.96
CA ASN A 79 -6.27 0.14 -13.52
C ASN A 79 -4.81 0.62 -13.40
N VAL A 80 -4.00 0.36 -14.43
CA VAL A 80 -2.60 0.83 -14.48
C VAL A 80 -2.54 2.16 -15.21
N THR A 81 -2.04 3.19 -14.54
CA THR A 81 -1.82 4.54 -15.09
C THR A 81 -0.38 4.75 -15.53
N GLY A 82 0.56 3.94 -15.05
CA GLY A 82 1.95 3.94 -15.47
C GLY A 82 2.74 2.81 -14.84
N TYR A 83 4.03 2.76 -15.16
CA TYR A 83 4.97 1.88 -14.48
C TYR A 83 6.09 2.69 -13.84
N ARG A 84 6.62 2.17 -12.75
CA ARG A 84 7.87 2.62 -12.12
C ARG A 84 8.82 1.46 -12.05
N TRP A 85 10.08 1.68 -12.33
CA TRP A 85 11.11 0.66 -12.18
C TRP A 85 12.26 1.17 -11.33
N THR A 86 12.93 0.23 -10.69
CA THR A 86 14.15 0.46 -9.93
C THR A 86 15.18 -0.58 -10.31
N LEU A 87 16.44 -0.18 -10.24
CA LEU A 87 17.62 -0.99 -10.42
C LEU A 87 18.47 -0.76 -9.18
N VAL A 88 18.79 -1.81 -8.42
CA VAL A 88 19.50 -1.71 -7.13
C VAL A 88 20.66 -2.69 -7.08
N GLY A 89 21.86 -2.22 -6.74
CA GLY A 89 23.06 -3.06 -6.66
C GLY A 89 24.29 -2.32 -7.16
N ALA A 90 24.96 -2.87 -8.17
CA ALA A 90 26.12 -2.25 -8.82
C ALA A 90 25.82 -0.84 -9.39
N SER A 91 24.57 -0.57 -9.72
CA SER A 91 24.08 0.77 -10.05
C SER A 91 22.67 0.98 -9.53
N ASN A 92 22.47 2.11 -8.86
CA ASN A 92 21.18 2.51 -8.32
C ASN A 92 20.51 3.50 -9.29
N ARG A 93 19.47 3.04 -9.99
CA ARG A 93 18.74 3.83 -10.99
C ARG A 93 17.25 3.59 -10.86
N SER A 94 16.46 4.54 -11.30
CA SER A 94 15.01 4.38 -11.34
C SER A 94 14.43 5.21 -12.48
N GLY A 95 13.19 4.90 -12.84
CA GLY A 95 12.47 5.65 -13.85
C GLY A 95 11.00 5.32 -13.87
N THR A 96 10.25 6.09 -14.66
CA THR A 96 8.83 5.91 -14.90
C THR A 96 8.57 5.68 -16.38
N LEU A 97 7.48 4.99 -16.68
CA LEU A 97 7.07 4.62 -18.02
C LEU A 97 5.55 4.79 -18.15
N ALA A 98 5.07 5.01 -19.37
CA ALA A 98 3.65 5.08 -19.65
C ALA A 98 2.96 3.72 -19.42
N ALA A 99 1.65 3.73 -19.17
CA ALA A 99 0.85 2.52 -18.97
C ALA A 99 0.88 1.55 -20.16
N THR A 100 1.18 2.03 -21.36
CA THR A 100 1.30 1.24 -22.59
C THR A 100 2.67 0.61 -22.77
N ALA A 101 3.65 0.94 -21.93
CA ALA A 101 4.99 0.39 -22.04
C ALA A 101 5.02 -1.08 -21.65
N THR A 102 5.61 -1.91 -22.52
CA THR A 102 5.84 -3.34 -22.29
C THR A 102 7.31 -3.69 -22.20
N SER A 103 8.19 -2.69 -22.25
CA SER A 103 9.63 -2.86 -22.19
C SER A 103 10.35 -1.61 -21.71
N VAL A 104 11.56 -1.79 -21.18
CA VAL A 104 12.52 -0.73 -20.88
C VAL A 104 13.90 -1.11 -21.40
N THR A 105 14.62 -0.11 -21.90
CA THR A 105 16.01 -0.25 -22.33
C THR A 105 16.92 0.34 -21.26
N LEU A 106 17.86 -0.46 -20.78
CA LEU A 106 18.88 -0.08 -19.81
C LEU A 106 20.24 -0.04 -20.49
N ASN A 107 20.84 1.16 -20.52
CA ASN A 107 22.19 1.37 -21.03
C ASN A 107 23.19 1.24 -19.89
N ALA A 108 24.41 0.79 -20.16
CA ALA A 108 25.48 0.90 -19.17
C ALA A 108 25.92 2.35 -19.04
N ASN A 109 26.29 2.75 -17.83
CA ASN A 109 27.06 3.98 -17.62
C ASN A 109 28.51 3.79 -18.08
N ALA A 110 29.25 4.90 -18.19
CA ALA A 110 30.65 4.86 -18.58
C ALA A 110 31.52 4.04 -17.61
N VAL A 111 31.16 3.96 -16.32
CA VAL A 111 31.84 3.07 -15.37
C VAL A 111 30.77 2.32 -14.59
N GLU A 112 30.44 1.12 -15.07
CA GLU A 112 29.47 0.22 -14.46
C GLU A 112 29.98 -1.21 -14.53
N LEU A 113 30.37 -1.74 -13.37
CA LEU A 113 30.77 -3.13 -13.21
C LEU A 113 29.96 -3.79 -12.10
N GLY A 114 29.27 -4.86 -12.47
CA GLY A 114 28.57 -5.74 -11.54
C GLY A 114 27.11 -5.93 -11.91
N THR A 115 26.39 -6.57 -11.01
CA THR A 115 24.99 -6.96 -11.19
C THR A 115 24.09 -6.10 -10.32
N SER A 116 22.94 -5.74 -10.86
CA SER A 116 21.88 -5.01 -10.17
C SER A 116 20.55 -5.73 -10.33
N THR A 117 19.70 -5.63 -9.33
CA THR A 117 18.36 -6.21 -9.35
C THR A 117 17.37 -5.19 -9.88
N PHE A 118 16.71 -5.53 -10.96
CA PHE A 118 15.61 -4.79 -11.56
C PHE A 118 14.28 -5.21 -10.96
N THR A 119 13.53 -4.22 -10.46
CA THR A 119 12.18 -4.40 -9.94
C THR A 119 11.22 -3.48 -10.67
N LEU A 120 10.10 -4.02 -11.13
CA LEU A 120 9.05 -3.29 -11.82
C LEU A 120 7.81 -3.18 -10.95
N TYR A 121 7.18 -2.01 -10.98
CA TYR A 121 5.94 -1.69 -10.27
C TYR A 121 4.93 -1.14 -11.26
N ALA A 122 3.72 -1.68 -11.27
CA ALA A 122 2.56 -1.02 -11.87
C ALA A 122 2.05 0.03 -10.90
N VAL A 123 1.80 1.23 -11.40
CA VAL A 123 1.22 2.35 -10.65
C VAL A 123 -0.21 2.55 -11.15
N GLY A 124 -1.15 2.66 -10.21
CA GLY A 124 -2.55 2.95 -10.51
C GLY A 124 -2.99 4.34 -10.00
N PRO A 125 -4.28 4.67 -10.15
CA PRO A 125 -4.85 5.92 -9.66
C PRO A 125 -4.62 6.08 -8.16
N GLY A 126 -4.35 7.30 -7.69
CA GLY A 126 -4.15 7.57 -6.26
C GLY A 126 -2.82 7.07 -5.68
N GLY A 127 -1.86 6.65 -6.52
CA GLY A 127 -0.51 6.26 -6.08
C GLY A 127 -0.40 4.83 -5.55
N TRP A 128 -1.43 4.00 -5.75
CA TRP A 128 -1.35 2.57 -5.44
C TRP A 128 -0.39 1.86 -6.37
N GLU A 129 0.42 0.95 -5.81
CA GLU A 129 1.45 0.26 -6.57
C GLU A 129 1.42 -1.24 -6.36
N ARG A 130 1.76 -1.98 -7.41
CA ARG A 130 1.91 -3.43 -7.34
C ARG A 130 3.15 -3.90 -8.07
N ALA A 131 3.98 -4.67 -7.38
CA ALA A 131 5.19 -5.24 -7.96
C ALA A 131 4.88 -6.30 -9.03
N ALA A 132 5.82 -6.46 -9.96
CA ALA A 132 5.88 -7.60 -10.86
C ALA A 132 6.04 -8.92 -10.10
N THR A 133 5.69 -10.03 -10.75
CA THR A 133 5.73 -11.37 -10.14
C THR A 133 7.17 -11.80 -9.80
N ASN A 134 8.13 -11.35 -10.59
CA ASN A 134 9.55 -11.63 -10.41
C ASN A 134 10.38 -10.37 -10.69
N THR A 135 11.62 -10.41 -10.20
CA THR A 135 12.67 -9.44 -10.53
C THR A 135 13.58 -10.02 -11.62
N ALA A 136 14.42 -9.16 -12.20
CA ALA A 136 15.48 -9.58 -13.11
C ALA A 136 16.83 -9.11 -12.58
N ALA A 137 17.88 -9.92 -12.72
CA ALA A 137 19.25 -9.50 -12.50
C ALA A 137 19.82 -8.94 -13.81
N VAL A 138 20.32 -7.73 -13.77
CA VAL A 138 20.94 -7.04 -14.91
C VAL A 138 22.39 -6.75 -14.58
N GLY A 139 23.31 -7.31 -15.35
CA GLY A 139 24.74 -7.06 -15.22
C GLY A 139 25.25 -6.16 -16.33
N PHE A 140 26.15 -5.25 -15.96
CA PHE A 140 26.96 -4.51 -16.92
C PHE A 140 28.43 -4.69 -16.57
N ILE A 141 29.26 -4.84 -17.60
CA ILE A 141 30.71 -4.88 -17.46
C ILE A 141 31.29 -3.93 -18.49
N SER A 142 31.93 -2.87 -18.02
CA SER A 142 32.51 -1.81 -18.84
C SER A 142 33.96 -1.58 -18.38
N ILE A 143 34.97 -2.22 -19.01
CA ILE A 143 36.39 -2.35 -18.56
C ILE A 143 37.50 -1.46 -19.23
N ALA A 144 37.59 -1.28 -20.56
CA ALA A 144 38.01 0.00 -21.21
C ALA A 144 37.28 0.46 -22.51
N LEU A 145 36.03 0.12 -22.79
CA LEU A 145 35.12 -0.49 -21.84
C LEU A 145 34.49 -1.79 -22.36
N GLY A 146 34.19 -1.94 -23.66
CA GLY A 146 33.74 -3.23 -24.19
C GLY A 146 32.49 -3.72 -23.46
N VAL A 147 31.48 -2.85 -23.44
CA VAL A 147 30.31 -3.00 -22.58
C VAL A 147 29.57 -4.28 -22.93
N THR A 148 29.54 -5.23 -22.01
CA THR A 148 28.63 -6.37 -22.10
C THR A 148 27.47 -6.14 -21.17
N SER A 149 26.25 -6.32 -21.67
CA SER A 149 25.06 -6.43 -20.85
C SER A 149 24.72 -7.91 -20.66
N SER A 150 24.32 -8.27 -19.45
CA SER A 150 23.72 -9.56 -19.14
C SER A 150 22.38 -9.33 -18.46
N CYS A 151 21.42 -10.20 -18.73
CA CYS A 151 20.13 -10.16 -18.09
C CYS A 151 19.69 -11.60 -17.81
N SER A 152 19.31 -11.88 -16.57
CA SER A 152 18.70 -13.15 -16.18
C SER A 152 17.52 -12.93 -15.26
N THR A 153 16.53 -13.80 -15.37
CA THR A 153 15.38 -13.85 -14.44
C THR A 153 15.47 -15.15 -13.66
N PRO A 154 15.14 -15.17 -12.35
CA PRO A 154 15.07 -16.42 -11.60
C PRO A 154 14.09 -17.36 -12.32
N ALA A 155 14.50 -18.61 -12.53
CA ALA A 155 13.58 -19.63 -13.04
C ALA A 155 12.45 -19.81 -12.01
N ALA A 156 11.21 -19.75 -12.49
CA ALA A 156 10.02 -20.01 -11.70
C ALA A 156 9.90 -21.49 -11.36
#